data_AF-A0A4Q0YYV9-F1
#
_entry.id   AF-A0A4Q0YYV9-F1
#
_cell.length_a   1.000
_cell.length_b   1.000
_cell.length_c   1.000
_cell.angle_alpha   90.00
_cell.angle_beta   90.00
_cell.angle_gamma   90.00
#
_symmetry.space_group_name_H-M   'P 1'
#
loop_
_entity.id
_entity.type
_entity.pdbx_description
1 polymer ?
#
loop_
_entity_poly.entity_id
_entity_poly.type
_entity_poly.pdbx_seq_one_letter_code
_entity_poly.pdbx_strand_id
1 'polypeptide(L)'
;MSELASSLANLTDFLLYFGLSIVFLLLFKAIYTRITPYHEWHLVKEEQNTAAALTLSGAFIGYSIAIAGAASNSVNLLDFAVWAAVALVAQIAAFFIVRFGFMPKLVERIQNNEIPAAMLMGAMSVAIGLLNAACMTY
;
A
#
# COMPACT_ATOMS: atom_id res chain seq x y z
N MET A 1 -1.06 9.10 38.47
CA MET A 1 0.26 8.60 38.03
C MET A 1 0.21 7.22 37.36
N SER A 2 -0.92 6.49 37.38
CA SER A 2 -1.08 5.17 36.74
C SER A 2 -1.24 5.21 35.20
N GLU A 3 -2.02 6.16 34.67
CA GLU A 3 -2.34 6.28 33.22
C GLU A 3 -1.13 6.65 32.33
N LEU A 4 -0.23 7.49 32.85
CA LEU A 4 0.99 7.88 32.17
C LEU A 4 1.99 6.72 32.11
N ALA A 5 2.10 5.94 33.18
CA ALA A 5 2.96 4.78 33.24
C ALA A 5 2.49 3.65 32.30
N SER A 6 1.17 3.44 32.16
CA SER A 6 0.62 2.48 31.20
C SER A 6 0.79 2.93 29.75
N SER A 7 0.59 4.22 29.46
CA SER A 7 0.85 4.78 28.12
C SER A 7 2.32 4.68 27.72
N LEU A 8 3.24 4.90 28.65
CA LEU A 8 4.68 4.74 28.43
C LEU A 8 5.10 3.26 28.30
N ALA A 9 4.40 2.34 28.96
CA ALA A 9 4.63 0.91 28.79
C ALA A 9 4.26 0.44 27.38
N ASN A 10 3.13 0.93 26.83
CA ASN A 10 2.66 0.60 25.48
C ASN A 10 3.42 1.35 24.37
N LEU A 11 4.24 2.34 24.71
CA LEU A 11 5.03 3.10 23.75
C LEU A 11 6.01 2.21 22.98
N THR A 12 6.58 1.20 23.65
CA THR A 12 7.51 0.25 23.01
C THR A 12 6.80 -0.54 21.91
N ASP A 13 5.63 -1.09 22.19
CA ASP A 13 4.85 -1.84 21.19
C ASP A 13 4.41 -0.94 20.04
N PHE A 14 3.93 0.26 20.34
CA PHE A 14 3.63 1.26 19.30
C PHE A 14 4.83 1.50 18.38
N LEU A 15 6.01 1.76 18.93
CA LEU A 15 7.22 2.02 18.14
C LEU A 15 7.62 0.81 17.30
N LEU A 16 7.46 -0.42 17.81
CA LEU A 16 7.76 -1.64 17.08
C LEU A 16 6.80 -1.85 15.91
N TYR A 17 5.49 -1.79 16.13
CA TYR A 17 4.49 -1.97 15.07
C TYR A 17 4.54 -0.83 14.05
N PHE A 18 4.66 0.42 14.50
CA PHE A 18 4.75 1.58 13.61
C PHE A 18 6.05 1.57 12.80
N GLY A 19 7.18 1.30 13.45
CA GLY A 19 8.48 1.19 12.78
C GLY A 19 8.48 0.08 11.73
N LEU A 20 7.94 -1.10 12.07
CA LEU A 20 7.82 -2.21 11.13
C LEU A 20 6.84 -1.90 10.00
N SER A 21 5.75 -1.19 10.28
CA SER A 21 4.82 -0.68 9.24
C SER A 21 5.50 0.24 8.24
N ILE A 22 6.37 1.16 8.71
CA ILE A 22 7.17 2.01 7.82
C ILE A 22 8.12 1.16 6.96
N VAL A 23 8.81 0.17 7.56
CA VAL A 23 9.68 -0.74 6.81
C VAL A 23 8.90 -1.46 5.71
N PHE A 24 7.74 -2.01 6.03
CA PHE A 24 6.87 -2.67 5.04
C PHE A 24 6.36 -1.71 3.98
N LEU A 25 6.00 -0.47 4.32
CA LEU A 25 5.57 0.54 3.35
C LEU A 25 6.69 0.90 2.36
N LEU A 26 7.93 1.02 2.84
CA LEU A 26 9.11 1.27 2.00
C LEU A 26 9.48 0.05 1.15
N LEU A 27 9.35 -1.16 1.69
CA LEU A 27 9.52 -2.42 0.94
C LEU A 27 8.45 -2.55 -0.14
N PHE A 28 7.19 -2.26 0.19
CA PHE A 28 6.08 -2.21 -0.75
C PHE A 28 6.41 -1.27 -1.90
N LYS A 29 6.81 -0.03 -1.62
CA LYS A 29 7.27 0.90 -2.67
C LYS A 29 8.34 0.24 -3.55
N ALA A 30 9.42 -0.25 -2.95
CA ALA A 30 10.57 -0.78 -3.68
C ALA A 30 10.25 -1.99 -4.56
N ILE A 31 9.30 -2.83 -4.13
CA ILE A 31 8.83 -4.00 -4.88
C ILE A 31 7.83 -3.57 -5.96
N TYR A 32 6.82 -2.77 -5.58
CA TYR A 32 5.78 -2.26 -6.46
C TYR A 32 6.39 -1.53 -7.65
N THR A 33 7.33 -0.60 -7.43
CA THR A 33 7.99 0.17 -8.51
C THR A 33 8.91 -0.67 -9.40
N ARG A 34 9.30 -1.88 -8.97
CA ARG A 34 10.08 -2.81 -9.81
C ARG A 34 9.19 -3.71 -10.66
N ILE A 35 7.97 -3.99 -10.19
CA ILE A 35 7.00 -4.82 -10.89
C ILE A 35 6.20 -3.98 -11.88
N THR A 36 5.88 -2.73 -11.54
CA THR A 36 5.30 -1.79 -12.50
C THR A 36 6.36 -1.43 -13.56
N PRO A 37 6.05 -1.57 -14.85
CA PRO A 37 7.05 -1.54 -15.93
C PRO A 37 7.50 -0.11 -16.31
N TYR A 38 7.22 0.88 -15.46
CA TYR A 38 7.56 2.27 -15.71
C TYR A 38 8.08 2.90 -14.41
N HIS A 39 9.06 3.80 -14.54
CA HIS A 39 9.69 4.45 -13.39
C HIS A 39 8.75 5.51 -12.81
N GLU A 40 7.78 5.07 -12.00
CA GLU A 40 6.78 5.93 -11.33
C GLU A 40 7.42 7.13 -10.64
N TRP A 41 8.55 6.92 -9.95
CA TRP A 41 9.23 8.01 -9.26
C TRP A 41 9.86 9.03 -10.22
N HIS A 42 10.34 8.58 -11.39
CA HIS A 42 10.83 9.48 -12.44
C HIS A 42 9.67 10.29 -13.02
N LEU A 43 8.58 9.61 -13.40
CA LEU A 43 7.38 10.26 -13.92
C LEU A 43 6.84 11.32 -12.95
N VAL A 44 6.79 11.02 -11.66
CA VAL A 44 6.30 11.94 -10.64
C VAL A 44 7.26 13.11 -10.41
N LYS A 45 8.55 12.83 -10.22
CA LYS A 45 9.52 13.85 -9.78
C LYS A 45 10.07 14.69 -10.93
N GLU A 46 10.41 14.07 -12.04
CA GLU A 46 11.10 14.71 -13.16
C GLU A 46 10.10 15.21 -14.21
N GLU A 47 9.07 14.43 -14.52
CA GLU A 47 8.08 14.75 -15.57
C GLU A 47 6.79 15.40 -15.03
N GLN A 48 6.65 15.53 -13.70
CA GLN A 48 5.47 16.08 -13.03
C GLN A 48 4.14 15.42 -13.49
N ASN A 49 4.18 14.12 -13.76
CA ASN A 49 3.05 13.36 -14.25
C ASN A 49 2.05 13.07 -13.12
N THR A 50 0.91 13.77 -13.17
CA THR A 50 -0.19 13.67 -12.20
C THR A 50 -0.83 12.27 -12.19
N ALA A 51 -0.94 11.60 -13.34
CA ALA A 51 -1.50 10.24 -13.41
C ALA A 51 -0.61 9.23 -12.65
N ALA A 52 0.70 9.33 -12.80
CA ALA A 52 1.65 8.51 -12.06
C ALA A 52 1.56 8.81 -10.55
N ALA A 53 1.46 10.08 -10.16
CA ALA A 53 1.31 10.49 -8.76
C ALA A 53 0.02 9.95 -8.13
N LEU A 54 -1.10 10.02 -8.85
CA LEU A 54 -2.41 9.53 -8.39
C LEU A 54 -2.41 8.00 -8.23
N THR A 55 -1.82 7.29 -9.18
CA THR A 55 -1.70 5.83 -9.10
C THR A 55 -0.84 5.41 -7.92
N LEU A 56 0.33 6.03 -7.76
CA LEU A 56 1.27 5.70 -6.69
C LEU A 56 0.67 6.04 -5.31
N SER A 57 0.09 7.23 -5.15
CA SER A 57 -0.55 7.64 -3.90
C SER A 57 -1.71 6.71 -3.51
N GLY A 58 -2.57 6.33 -4.46
CA GLY A 58 -3.64 5.36 -4.20
C GLY A 58 -3.10 3.99 -3.77
N ALA A 59 -2.01 3.52 -4.38
CA ALA A 59 -1.34 2.27 -4.00
C ALA A 59 -0.77 2.32 -2.58
N PHE A 60 -0.12 3.43 -2.20
CA PHE A 60 0.38 3.68 -0.85
C PHE A 60 -0.73 3.73 0.19
N ILE A 61 -1.81 4.47 -0.09
CA ILE A 61 -2.97 4.56 0.81
C ILE A 61 -3.60 3.19 0.99
N GLY A 62 -3.85 2.47 -0.11
CA GLY A 62 -4.42 1.12 -0.05
C GLY A 62 -3.56 0.14 0.75
N TYR A 63 -2.24 0.15 0.55
CA TYR A 63 -1.36 -0.74 1.30
C TYR A 63 -1.32 -0.36 2.79
N SER A 64 -1.31 0.94 3.09
CA SER A 64 -1.38 1.46 4.46
C SER A 64 -2.66 1.01 5.18
N ILE A 65 -3.80 1.01 4.50
CA ILE A 65 -5.06 0.49 5.04
C ILE A 65 -4.95 -1.00 5.37
N ALA A 66 -4.40 -1.80 4.45
CA ALA A 66 -4.25 -3.24 4.66
C ALA A 66 -3.35 -3.56 5.86
N ILE A 67 -2.17 -2.93 5.96
CA ILE A 67 -1.27 -3.16 7.09
C ILE A 67 -1.80 -2.56 8.40
N ALA A 68 -2.63 -1.51 8.35
CA ALA A 68 -3.33 -1.05 9.55
C ALA A 68 -4.30 -2.12 10.08
N GLY A 69 -5.02 -2.81 9.18
CA GLY A 69 -5.84 -3.99 9.54
C GLY A 69 -4.99 -5.11 10.14
N ALA A 70 -3.86 -5.43 9.51
CA ALA A 70 -2.93 -6.43 10.05
C ALA A 70 -2.44 -6.04 11.45
N ALA A 71 -1.96 -4.81 11.66
CA ALA A 71 -1.44 -4.35 12.95
C ALA A 71 -2.50 -4.36 14.05
N SER A 72 -3.77 -4.11 13.70
CA SER A 72 -4.87 -4.05 14.66
C SER A 72 -5.31 -5.44 15.16
N ASN A 73 -5.10 -6.48 14.35
CA ASN A 73 -5.59 -7.82 14.66
C ASN A 73 -4.47 -8.79 15.04
N SER A 74 -3.22 -8.54 14.62
CA SER A 74 -2.12 -9.49 14.79
C SER A 74 -1.82 -9.84 16.24
N VAL A 75 -1.54 -11.12 16.48
CA VAL A 75 -1.22 -11.65 17.83
C VAL A 75 0.18 -11.22 18.29
N ASN A 76 1.11 -11.06 17.33
CA ASN A 76 2.49 -10.64 17.58
C ASN A 76 3.11 -10.04 16.32
N LEU A 77 4.35 -9.55 16.42
CA LEU A 77 5.08 -8.91 15.31
C LEU A 77 5.34 -9.85 14.12
N LEU A 78 5.50 -11.15 14.36
CA LEU A 78 5.73 -12.12 13.27
C LEU A 78 4.43 -12.33 12.48
N ASP A 79 3.31 -12.49 13.17
CA ASP A 79 1.98 -12.59 12.57
C ASP A 79 1.66 -11.32 11.74
N PHE A 80 1.96 -10.14 12.29
CA PHE A 80 1.87 -8.88 11.55
C PHE A 80 2.73 -8.86 10.29
N ALA A 81 3.98 -9.30 10.37
CA ALA A 81 4.87 -9.35 9.22
C ALA A 81 4.36 -10.28 8.12
N VAL A 82 3.76 -11.42 8.48
CA VAL A 82 3.15 -12.36 7.53
C VAL A 82 1.96 -11.70 6.82
N TRP A 83 1.06 -11.06 7.58
CA TRP A 83 -0.09 -10.37 6.98
C TRP A 83 0.32 -9.16 6.15
N ALA A 84 1.33 -8.41 6.55
CA ALA A 84 1.88 -7.31 5.76
C ALA A 84 2.46 -7.81 4.41
N ALA A 85 3.06 -9.01 4.38
CA ALA A 85 3.50 -9.64 3.14
C ALA A 85 2.32 -10.12 2.28
N VAL A 86 1.29 -10.73 2.87
CA VAL A 86 0.04 -11.10 2.16
C VAL A 86 -0.61 -9.85 1.56
N ALA A 87 -0.62 -8.74 2.29
CA ALA A 87 -1.14 -7.47 1.80
C ALA A 87 -0.40 -6.94 0.58
N LEU A 88 0.91 -7.16 0.53
CA LEU A 88 1.75 -6.74 -0.57
C LEU A 88 1.39 -7.55 -1.83
N VAL A 89 1.21 -8.86 -1.66
CA VAL A 89 0.77 -9.75 -2.75
C VAL A 89 -0.61 -9.34 -3.28
N ALA A 90 -1.56 -9.02 -2.39
CA ALA A 90 -2.88 -8.56 -2.78
C ALA A 90 -2.85 -7.26 -3.59
N GLN A 91 -1.99 -6.30 -3.21
CA GLN A 91 -1.84 -5.04 -3.96
C GLN A 91 -1.21 -5.25 -5.36
N ILE A 92 -0.23 -6.14 -5.46
CA ILE A 92 0.34 -6.51 -6.76
C ILE A 92 -0.72 -7.20 -7.63
N ALA A 93 -1.51 -8.11 -7.05
CA ALA A 93 -2.60 -8.76 -7.76
C ALA A 93 -3.64 -7.74 -8.25
N ALA A 94 -3.98 -6.74 -7.44
CA ALA A 94 -4.89 -5.65 -7.82
C ALA A 94 -4.40 -4.93 -9.09
N PHE A 95 -3.11 -4.56 -9.12
CA PHE A 95 -2.49 -3.95 -10.31
C PHE A 95 -2.60 -4.84 -11.54
N PHE A 96 -2.30 -6.14 -11.41
CA PHE A 96 -2.40 -7.06 -12.54
C PHE A 96 -3.83 -7.30 -13.01
N ILE A 97 -4.80 -7.34 -12.10
CA ILE A 97 -6.23 -7.46 -12.43
C ILE A 97 -6.68 -6.26 -13.27
N VAL A 98 -6.34 -5.04 -12.84
CA VAL A 98 -6.69 -3.83 -13.62
C VAL A 98 -5.95 -3.84 -14.94
N ARG A 99 -4.64 -4.08 -14.92
CA ARG A 99 -3.80 -4.06 -16.11
C ARG A 99 -4.22 -5.08 -17.15
N PHE A 100 -4.49 -6.33 -16.78
CA PHE A 100 -4.75 -7.39 -17.76
C PHE A 100 -6.25 -7.65 -17.98
N GLY A 101 -7.09 -7.39 -16.98
CA GLY A 101 -8.54 -7.62 -17.08
C GLY A 101 -9.30 -6.40 -17.61
N PHE A 102 -9.14 -5.25 -16.96
CA PHE A 102 -9.99 -4.07 -17.23
C PHE A 102 -9.35 -3.09 -18.23
N MET A 103 -8.02 -2.97 -18.21
CA MET A 103 -7.29 -1.92 -18.93
C MET A 103 -5.91 -2.39 -19.41
N PRO A 104 -5.84 -3.21 -20.49
CA PRO A 104 -4.61 -3.73 -21.10
C PRO A 104 -3.48 -2.71 -21.34
N LYS A 105 -3.87 -1.45 -21.63
CA LYS A 105 -2.94 -0.34 -21.91
C LYS A 105 -2.70 0.59 -20.71
N LEU A 106 -3.04 0.18 -19.48
CA LEU A 106 -2.96 1.02 -18.28
C LEU A 106 -1.62 1.76 -18.16
N VAL A 107 -0.52 1.06 -18.41
CA VAL A 107 0.85 1.60 -18.35
C VAL A 107 1.04 2.76 -19.32
N GLU A 108 0.70 2.56 -20.59
CA GLU A 108 0.81 3.58 -21.64
C GLU A 108 -0.07 4.79 -21.31
N ARG A 109 -1.29 4.55 -20.80
CA ARG A 109 -2.22 5.61 -20.38
C ARG A 109 -1.64 6.44 -19.23
N ILE A 110 -1.02 5.80 -18.23
CA ILE A 110 -0.37 6.52 -17.12
C ILE A 110 0.84 7.32 -17.61
N GLN A 111 1.67 6.74 -18.48
CA GLN A 111 2.81 7.45 -19.09
C GLN A 111 2.34 8.68 -19.89
N ASN A 112 1.20 8.58 -20.58
CA ASN A 112 0.57 9.68 -21.30
C ASN A 112 -0.22 10.66 -20.39
N ASN A 113 -0.01 10.58 -19.06
CA ASN A 113 -0.64 11.43 -18.05
C ASN A 113 -2.19 11.38 -18.07
N GLU A 114 -2.76 10.23 -18.40
CA GLU A 114 -4.21 10.07 -18.49
C GLU A 114 -4.85 9.87 -17.10
N ILE A 115 -5.36 10.97 -16.54
CA ILE A 115 -5.89 11.02 -15.16
C ILE A 115 -7.01 10.01 -14.87
N PRO A 116 -8.02 9.79 -15.76
CA PRO A 116 -9.08 8.84 -15.47
C PRO A 116 -8.57 7.40 -15.27
N ALA A 117 -7.60 6.97 -16.07
CA ALA A 117 -6.96 5.66 -15.93
C ALA A 117 -6.27 5.51 -14.58
N ALA A 118 -5.51 6.53 -14.17
CA ALA A 118 -4.84 6.58 -12.89
C ALA A 118 -5.80 6.62 -11.69
N MET A 119 -6.89 7.38 -11.81
CA MET A 119 -7.91 7.49 -10.76
C MET A 119 -8.55 6.13 -10.49
N LEU A 120 -8.89 5.39 -11.55
CA LEU A 120 -9.44 4.04 -11.43
C LEU A 120 -8.44 3.08 -10.77
N MET A 121 -7.17 3.10 -11.18
CA MET A 121 -6.13 2.25 -10.58
C MET A 121 -5.88 2.60 -9.11
N GLY A 122 -5.78 3.90 -8.79
CA GLY A 122 -5.62 4.37 -7.41
C GLY A 122 -6.80 3.96 -6.53
N ALA A 123 -8.04 4.16 -7.01
CA ALA A 123 -9.25 3.76 -6.30
C ALA A 123 -9.34 2.24 -6.10
N MET A 124 -8.96 1.44 -7.11
CA MET A 124 -8.91 -0.01 -6.97
C MET A 124 -7.92 -0.44 -5.88
N SER A 125 -6.75 0.18 -5.84
CA SER A 125 -5.76 -0.13 -4.81
C SER A 125 -6.27 0.19 -3.40
N VAL A 126 -6.99 1.30 -3.22
CA VAL A 126 -7.63 1.66 -1.96
C VAL A 126 -8.71 0.65 -1.58
N ALA A 127 -9.57 0.28 -2.53
CA ALA A 127 -10.64 -0.69 -2.31
C ALA A 127 -10.10 -2.07 -1.91
N ILE A 128 -9.05 -2.57 -2.60
CA ILE A 128 -8.39 -3.83 -2.22
C ILE A 128 -7.76 -3.72 -0.84
N GLY A 129 -7.09 -2.61 -0.54
CA GLY A 129 -6.54 -2.35 0.78
C GLY A 129 -7.57 -2.48 1.90
N LEU A 130 -8.73 -1.87 1.70
CA LEU A 130 -9.85 -1.91 2.64
C LEU A 130 -10.43 -3.32 2.80
N LEU A 131 -10.68 -4.01 1.69
CA LEU A 131 -11.18 -5.39 1.72
C LEU A 131 -10.19 -6.32 2.43
N ASN A 132 -8.90 -6.14 2.17
CA ASN A 132 -7.86 -6.94 2.78
C ASN A 132 -7.80 -6.72 4.29
N ALA A 133 -7.84 -5.47 4.75
CA ALA A 133 -7.92 -5.15 6.17
C ALA A 133 -9.14 -5.80 6.85
N ALA A 134 -10.31 -5.77 6.20
CA ALA A 134 -11.52 -6.40 6.71
C ALA A 134 -11.43 -7.94 6.77
N CYS A 135 -10.68 -8.56 5.85
CA CYS A 135 -10.46 -10.01 5.86
C CYS A 135 -9.39 -10.46 6.88
N MET A 136 -8.63 -9.54 7.47
CA MET A 136 -7.62 -9.81 8.49
C MET A 136 -8.17 -9.70 9.92
N THR A 137 -9.47 -9.95 10.10
CA THR A 137 -10.14 -9.88 11.40
C THR A 137 -10.27 -11.29 11.99
N TYR A 138 -9.94 -11.48 13.27
CA TYR A 138 -10.10 -12.73 14.00
C TYR A 138 -10.58 -12.49 15.42
#